data_AF-A0AAW8GVX5-F1
#
_entry.id   AF-A0AAW8GVX5-F1
#
_cell.length_a   1.000
_cell.length_b   1.000
_cell.length_c   1.000
_cell.angle_alpha   90.00
_cell.angle_beta   90.00
_cell.angle_gamma   90.00
#
_symmetry.space_group_name_H-M   'P 1'
#
loop_
_entity.id
_entity.type
_entity.pdbx_description
1 polymer ?
#
loop_
_entity_poly.entity_id
_entity_poly.type
_entity_poly.pdbx_seq_one_letter_code
_entity_poly.pdbx_strand_id
1 'polypeptide(L)'
;MYFQQFPVTKCCLCGNYENLTGEHKIKAAALRKEFGKEPLMVGVSGESNRAMKSAQSVKSKHLKFKVRICETCNTSRTQQADREFDRFHGLVAERVKNNQEPVSVFSPELYLEGGDSYLNIFRYFAKLLCCHIAEVAGPIPTTLAEFAISRNSLNRIWLEIKVDPFFSHASSNFGVEQYAAHGGLIVNGDKNTKELNAYRSTITIGPVLYVFHICLETFEKEELQKIYPDFLTLCKAKFEQAKSNQASDWDLAQVGLNTNDAMFLED
;
A
#
# COMPACT_ATOMS: atom_id res chain seq x y z
N MET A 1 -12.27 -21.23 -2.86
CA MET A 1 -11.33 -20.57 -1.94
C MET A 1 -11.24 -19.12 -2.36
N TYR A 2 -11.60 -18.23 -1.45
CA TYR A 2 -11.57 -16.79 -1.63
C TYR A 2 -10.18 -16.21 -1.44
N PHE A 3 -9.29 -16.95 -0.78
CA PHE A 3 -7.89 -16.58 -0.62
C PHE A 3 -6.94 -17.53 -1.30
N GLN A 4 -5.76 -17.00 -1.62
CA GLN A 4 -4.57 -17.73 -1.99
C GLN A 4 -3.41 -17.31 -1.10
N GLN A 5 -2.53 -18.25 -0.78
CA GLN A 5 -1.29 -18.00 -0.05
C GLN A 5 -0.20 -18.85 -0.69
N PHE A 6 0.89 -18.24 -1.10
CA PHE A 6 2.01 -18.93 -1.74
C PHE A 6 3.27 -18.80 -0.89
N PRO A 7 4.15 -19.83 -0.87
CA PRO A 7 5.46 -19.71 -0.25
C PRO A 7 6.31 -18.65 -0.96
N VAL A 8 7.33 -18.15 -0.27
CA VAL A 8 8.27 -17.13 -0.78
C VAL A 8 9.02 -17.55 -2.06
N THR A 9 9.02 -18.85 -2.37
CA THR A 9 9.59 -19.46 -3.59
C THR A 9 8.64 -19.43 -4.78
N LYS A 10 7.49 -18.75 -4.67
CA LYS A 10 6.50 -18.58 -5.73
C LYS A 10 6.08 -17.12 -5.85
N CYS A 11 5.57 -16.76 -7.03
CA CYS A 11 4.98 -15.47 -7.30
C CYS A 11 3.74 -15.29 -6.44
N CYS A 12 3.71 -14.26 -5.58
CA CYS A 12 2.56 -14.02 -4.71
C CYS A 12 1.27 -13.68 -5.46
N LEU A 13 1.34 -13.21 -6.71
CA LEU A 13 0.17 -12.85 -7.51
C LEU A 13 -0.44 -14.04 -8.25
N CYS A 14 0.37 -14.99 -8.74
CA CYS A 14 -0.13 -16.06 -9.62
C CYS A 14 0.38 -17.47 -9.33
N GLY A 15 1.24 -17.64 -8.33
CA GLY A 15 1.78 -18.94 -7.92
C GLY A 15 2.89 -19.52 -8.81
N ASN A 16 3.29 -18.86 -9.91
CA ASN A 16 4.40 -19.32 -10.75
C ASN A 16 5.73 -19.29 -9.98
N TYR A 17 6.59 -20.28 -10.16
CA TYR A 17 7.91 -20.41 -9.50
C TYR A 17 9.08 -19.96 -10.39
N GLU A 18 8.85 -19.74 -11.68
CA GLU A 18 9.90 -19.37 -12.63
C GLU A 18 10.15 -17.86 -12.68
N ASN A 19 11.41 -17.50 -12.96
CA ASN A 19 11.87 -16.12 -13.23
C ASN A 19 11.36 -15.11 -12.19
N LEU A 20 11.57 -15.43 -10.91
CA LEU A 20 11.13 -14.61 -9.79
C LEU A 20 11.97 -13.34 -9.67
N THR A 21 11.30 -12.19 -9.76
CA THR A 21 11.86 -10.85 -9.64
C THR A 21 11.41 -10.19 -8.33
N GLY A 22 12.16 -9.17 -7.89
CA GLY A 22 11.81 -8.39 -6.70
C GLY A 22 10.99 -7.17 -7.08
N GLU A 23 9.90 -6.94 -6.36
CA GLU A 23 9.04 -5.77 -6.55
C GLU A 23 9.44 -4.61 -5.63
N HIS A 24 9.26 -3.37 -6.09
CA HIS A 24 9.50 -2.20 -5.25
C HIS A 24 8.27 -1.88 -4.40
N LYS A 25 8.48 -1.50 -3.14
CA LYS A 25 7.42 -1.01 -2.23
C LYS A 25 6.90 0.36 -2.63
N ILE A 26 7.76 1.15 -3.26
CA ILE A 26 7.46 2.47 -3.80
C ILE A 26 8.07 2.54 -5.19
N LYS A 27 7.32 3.00 -6.19
CA LYS A 27 7.76 2.98 -7.59
C LYS A 27 9.05 3.78 -7.78
N ALA A 28 10.10 3.08 -8.24
CA ALA A 28 11.41 3.70 -8.42
C ALA A 28 11.43 4.83 -9.46
N ALA A 29 10.52 4.81 -10.45
CA ALA A 29 10.40 5.88 -11.44
C ALA A 29 9.81 7.15 -10.82
N ALA A 30 8.73 7.02 -10.03
CA ALA A 30 8.18 8.12 -9.24
C ALA A 30 9.24 8.74 -8.30
N LEU A 31 9.98 7.91 -7.55
CA LEU A 31 11.06 8.41 -6.68
C LEU A 31 12.16 9.15 -7.45
N ARG A 32 12.56 8.67 -8.63
CA ARG A 32 13.55 9.37 -9.46
C ARG A 32 13.04 10.68 -10.03
N LYS A 33 11.75 10.74 -10.36
CA LYS A 33 11.13 11.95 -10.89
C LYS A 33 11.05 13.02 -9.80
N GLU A 34 10.71 12.62 -8.58
CA GLU A 34 10.57 13.53 -7.44
C GLU A 34 11.92 13.97 -6.86
N PHE A 35 12.87 13.04 -6.71
CA PHE A 35 14.10 13.26 -5.93
C PHE A 35 15.40 13.18 -6.75
N GLY A 36 15.32 12.86 -8.04
CA GLY A 36 16.50 12.68 -8.88
C GLY A 36 17.31 11.42 -8.52
N LYS A 37 18.64 11.55 -8.45
CA LYS A 37 19.57 10.45 -8.13
C LYS A 37 20.11 10.53 -6.70
N GLU A 38 19.67 11.53 -5.95
CA GLU A 38 20.20 11.81 -4.62
C GLU A 38 19.75 10.75 -3.60
N PRO A 39 20.47 10.61 -2.47
CA PRO A 39 20.05 9.77 -1.37
C PRO A 39 18.71 10.28 -0.79
N LEU A 40 17.77 9.37 -0.58
CA LEU A 40 16.49 9.70 0.06
C LEU A 40 16.32 8.95 1.39
N MET A 41 15.49 9.49 2.26
CA MET A 41 15.10 8.81 3.49
C MET A 41 13.83 8.00 3.27
N VAL A 42 13.88 6.73 3.69
CA VAL A 42 12.77 5.78 3.54
C VAL A 42 12.30 5.34 4.92
N GLY A 43 11.04 5.61 5.23
CA GLY A 43 10.39 5.22 6.48
C GLY A 43 9.33 4.13 6.30
N VAL A 44 8.89 3.59 7.44
CA VAL A 44 7.60 2.89 7.56
C VAL A 44 6.68 3.82 8.33
N SER A 45 5.50 4.13 7.77
CA SER A 45 4.54 5.03 8.42
C SER A 45 4.12 4.47 9.78
N GLY A 46 4.09 5.31 10.81
CA GLY A 46 3.75 4.93 12.19
C GLY A 46 4.89 4.25 12.96
N GLU A 47 6.09 4.12 12.39
CA GLU A 47 7.30 3.73 13.13
C GLU A 47 8.11 4.96 13.56
N SER A 48 8.82 4.85 14.69
CA SER A 48 9.66 5.94 15.18
C SER A 48 10.68 6.41 14.13
N ASN A 49 11.04 7.70 14.13
CA ASN A 49 12.02 8.27 13.19
C ASN A 49 13.38 7.54 13.18
N ARG A 50 13.74 6.82 14.26
CA ARG A 50 14.95 5.98 14.32
C ARG A 50 14.90 4.77 13.37
N ALA A 51 13.71 4.40 12.90
CA ALA A 51 13.49 3.33 11.93
C ALA A 51 13.68 3.79 10.48
N MET A 52 13.78 5.10 10.23
CA MET A 52 14.05 5.64 8.90
C MET A 52 15.43 5.20 8.42
N LYS A 53 15.49 4.73 7.17
CA LYS A 53 16.71 4.24 6.54
C LYS A 53 17.11 5.16 5.41
N SER A 54 18.39 5.51 5.36
CA SER A 54 18.96 6.17 4.19
C SER A 54 19.03 5.17 3.03
N ALA A 55 18.33 5.47 1.94
CA ALA A 55 18.45 4.75 0.68
C ALA A 55 19.40 5.53 -0.24
N GLN A 56 20.62 5.01 -0.38
CA GLN A 56 21.69 5.57 -1.23
C GLN A 56 21.33 5.59 -2.73
N SER A 57 20.28 4.88 -3.12
CA SER A 57 19.65 5.02 -4.43
C SER A 57 18.26 4.39 -4.42
N VAL A 58 17.45 4.73 -5.42
CA VAL A 58 16.17 4.09 -5.75
C VAL A 58 16.24 2.58 -6.04
N LYS A 59 17.45 2.01 -6.19
CA LYS A 59 17.67 0.56 -6.33
C LYS A 59 17.91 -0.15 -4.99
N SER A 60 17.91 0.60 -3.88
CA SER A 60 18.16 0.07 -2.54
C SER A 60 17.24 -1.11 -2.22
N LYS A 61 17.80 -2.14 -1.58
CA LYS A 61 17.03 -3.28 -1.07
C LYS A 61 15.96 -2.87 -0.05
N HIS A 62 16.12 -1.72 0.60
CA HIS A 62 15.14 -1.19 1.56
C HIS A 62 13.83 -0.77 0.88
N LEU A 63 13.88 -0.47 -0.42
CA LEU A 63 12.73 -0.11 -1.25
C LEU A 63 12.10 -1.31 -1.94
N LYS A 64 12.54 -2.55 -1.65
CA LYS A 64 12.03 -3.77 -2.28
C LYS A 64 11.34 -4.68 -1.27
N PHE A 65 10.31 -5.36 -1.73
CA PHE A 65 9.70 -6.48 -1.02
C PHE A 65 10.68 -7.65 -0.95
N LYS A 66 10.60 -8.43 0.13
CA LYS A 66 11.24 -9.75 0.22
C LYS A 66 10.49 -10.75 -0.62
N VAL A 67 9.16 -10.63 -0.68
CA VAL A 67 8.34 -11.46 -1.56
C VAL A 67 8.67 -11.19 -3.03
N ARG A 68 8.44 -12.21 -3.85
CA ARG A 68 8.79 -12.20 -5.26
C ARG A 68 7.55 -12.31 -6.12
N ILE A 69 7.66 -11.77 -7.33
CA ILE A 69 6.69 -11.96 -8.39
C ILE A 69 7.40 -12.43 -9.65
N CYS A 70 6.79 -13.33 -10.43
CA CYS A 70 7.39 -13.80 -11.67
C CYS A 70 7.50 -12.64 -12.66
N GLU A 71 8.48 -12.72 -13.56
CA GLU A 71 8.74 -11.71 -14.58
C GLU A 71 7.49 -11.37 -15.39
N THR A 72 6.70 -12.36 -15.81
CA THR A 72 5.44 -12.13 -16.54
C THR A 72 4.46 -11.25 -15.76
N CYS A 73 4.30 -11.51 -14.46
CA CYS A 73 3.46 -10.67 -13.61
C CYS A 73 4.08 -9.28 -13.44
N ASN A 74 5.39 -9.18 -13.26
CA ASN A 74 6.07 -7.90 -13.05
C ASN A 74 6.29 -7.07 -14.32
N THR A 75 5.94 -7.63 -15.48
CA THR A 75 6.08 -6.97 -16.78
C THR A 75 4.75 -7.01 -17.50
N SER A 76 4.52 -7.94 -18.42
CA SER A 76 3.38 -7.93 -19.34
C SER A 76 2.03 -7.76 -18.67
N ARG A 77 1.81 -8.31 -17.47
CA ARG A 77 0.51 -8.23 -16.78
C ARG A 77 0.29 -6.95 -15.98
N THR A 78 1.34 -6.33 -15.44
CA THR A 78 1.22 -5.12 -14.58
C THR A 78 1.83 -3.87 -15.20
N GLN A 79 2.50 -3.96 -16.35
CA GLN A 79 3.22 -2.84 -16.97
C GLN A 79 2.29 -1.66 -17.31
N GLN A 80 1.05 -1.92 -17.73
CA GLN A 80 0.09 -0.84 -18.01
C GLN A 80 -0.30 -0.11 -16.71
N ALA A 81 -0.59 -0.85 -15.64
CA ALA A 81 -0.87 -0.29 -14.32
C ALA A 81 0.31 0.53 -13.78
N ASP A 82 1.52 -0.01 -13.89
CA ASP A 82 2.76 0.65 -13.50
C ASP A 82 2.98 1.98 -14.25
N ARG A 83 2.74 2.01 -15.56
CA ARG A 83 2.86 3.22 -16.39
C ARG A 83 1.77 4.25 -16.07
N GLU A 84 0.54 3.78 -15.86
CA GLU A 84 -0.55 4.68 -15.53
C GLU A 84 -0.35 5.32 -14.17
N PHE A 85 0.18 4.59 -13.19
CA PHE A 85 0.56 5.18 -11.90
C PHE A 85 1.63 6.27 -12.05
N ASP A 86 2.67 6.05 -12.88
CA ASP A 86 3.72 7.06 -13.11
C ASP A 86 3.13 8.37 -13.68
N ARG A 87 2.17 8.26 -14.60
CA ARG A 87 1.43 9.40 -15.16
C ARG A 87 0.52 10.05 -14.10
N PHE A 88 -0.29 9.24 -13.44
CA PHE A 88 -1.25 9.66 -12.42
C PHE A 88 -0.57 10.42 -11.27
N HIS A 89 0.52 9.87 -10.72
CA HIS A 89 1.27 10.51 -9.66
C HIS A 89 1.85 11.86 -10.09
N GLY A 90 2.31 11.97 -11.34
CA GLY A 90 2.77 13.25 -11.89
C GLY A 90 1.70 14.33 -11.86
N LEU A 91 0.46 13.99 -12.24
CA LEU A 91 -0.67 14.91 -12.19
C LEU A 91 -1.04 15.28 -10.74
N VAL A 92 -1.06 14.29 -9.84
CA VAL A 92 -1.34 14.53 -8.42
C VAL A 92 -0.30 15.46 -7.79
N ALA A 93 0.99 15.21 -8.04
CA ALA A 93 2.08 16.05 -7.53
C ALA A 93 1.98 17.49 -8.06
N GLU A 94 1.58 17.68 -9.32
CA GLU A 94 1.33 19.01 -9.89
C GLU A 94 0.16 19.72 -9.21
N ARG A 95 -0.96 19.02 -8.95
CA ARG A 95 -2.10 19.59 -8.20
C ARG A 95 -1.66 20.04 -6.81
N VAL A 96 -0.94 19.18 -6.08
CA VAL A 96 -0.42 19.51 -4.73
C VAL A 96 0.51 20.73 -4.78
N LYS A 97 1.43 20.77 -5.74
CA LYS A 97 2.34 21.91 -5.93
C LYS A 97 1.60 23.23 -6.19
N ASN A 98 0.45 23.16 -6.85
CA ASN A 98 -0.41 24.32 -7.14
C ASN A 98 -1.45 24.59 -6.04
N ASN A 99 -1.34 23.97 -4.86
CA ASN A 99 -2.30 24.05 -3.76
C ASN A 99 -3.75 23.68 -4.18
N GLN A 100 -3.88 22.70 -5.07
CA GLN A 100 -5.16 22.15 -5.50
C GLN A 100 -5.40 20.79 -4.82
N GLU A 101 -6.68 20.46 -4.62
CA GLU A 101 -7.09 19.18 -4.03
C GLU A 101 -6.53 17.98 -4.83
N PRO A 102 -5.74 17.08 -4.23
CA PRO A 102 -5.09 15.97 -4.93
C PRO A 102 -6.07 15.08 -5.70
N VAL A 103 -7.23 14.81 -5.11
CA VAL A 103 -8.27 13.93 -5.67
C VAL A 103 -8.90 14.48 -6.95
N SER A 104 -8.81 15.79 -7.19
CA SER A 104 -9.35 16.45 -8.39
C SER A 104 -8.66 16.05 -9.70
N VAL A 105 -7.61 15.22 -9.63
CA VAL A 105 -7.03 14.52 -10.79
C VAL A 105 -8.02 13.55 -11.45
N PHE A 106 -8.94 12.99 -10.67
CA PHE A 106 -10.01 12.15 -11.18
C PHE A 106 -11.06 13.03 -11.86
N SER A 107 -10.89 13.20 -13.17
CA SER A 107 -11.87 13.84 -14.04
C SER A 107 -12.37 12.83 -15.09
N PRO A 108 -13.64 12.90 -15.53
CA PRO A 108 -14.17 11.97 -16.52
C PRO A 108 -13.38 11.94 -17.85
N GLU A 109 -12.70 13.03 -18.20
CA GLU A 109 -11.89 13.12 -19.42
C GLU A 109 -10.61 12.28 -19.35
N LEU A 110 -10.04 12.10 -18.16
CA LEU A 110 -8.79 11.38 -17.95
C LEU A 110 -9.02 9.98 -17.37
N TYR A 111 -9.95 9.87 -16.43
CA TYR A 111 -10.19 8.69 -15.61
C TYR A 111 -11.69 8.43 -15.45
N LEU A 112 -12.37 8.20 -16.57
CA LEU A 112 -13.74 7.69 -16.57
C LEU A 112 -13.81 6.39 -15.76
N GLU A 113 -14.73 6.34 -14.80
CA GLU A 113 -14.92 5.16 -13.95
C GLU A 113 -15.18 3.90 -14.78
N GLY A 114 -14.46 2.83 -14.46
CA GLY A 114 -14.49 1.56 -15.21
C GLY A 114 -13.69 1.55 -16.51
N GLY A 115 -13.18 2.70 -16.98
CA GLY A 115 -12.27 2.78 -18.13
C GLY A 115 -10.88 2.22 -17.84
N ASP A 116 -10.10 1.92 -18.88
CA ASP A 116 -8.79 1.26 -18.73
C ASP A 116 -7.80 2.06 -17.88
N SER A 117 -7.69 3.37 -18.11
CA SER A 117 -6.81 4.24 -17.32
C SER A 117 -7.22 4.26 -15.85
N TYR A 118 -8.53 4.36 -15.58
CA TYR A 118 -9.08 4.29 -14.23
C TYR A 118 -8.71 2.95 -13.58
N LEU A 119 -9.06 1.82 -14.19
CA LEU A 119 -8.80 0.49 -13.66
C LEU A 119 -7.30 0.25 -13.43
N ASN A 120 -6.44 0.71 -14.34
CA ASN A 120 -4.99 0.55 -14.25
C ASN A 120 -4.38 1.26 -13.03
N ILE A 121 -4.93 2.40 -12.58
CA ILE A 121 -4.52 3.01 -11.30
C ILE A 121 -4.80 2.04 -10.14
N PHE A 122 -6.02 1.51 -10.06
CA PHE A 122 -6.40 0.62 -8.96
C PHE A 122 -5.68 -0.72 -9.01
N ARG A 123 -5.36 -1.23 -10.21
CA ARG A 123 -4.54 -2.44 -10.39
C ARG A 123 -3.13 -2.26 -9.82
N TYR A 124 -2.55 -1.07 -9.95
CA TYR A 124 -1.26 -0.76 -9.34
C TYR A 124 -1.34 -0.84 -7.81
N PHE A 125 -2.36 -0.24 -7.19
CA PHE A 125 -2.56 -0.34 -5.74
C PHE A 125 -2.91 -1.75 -5.28
N ALA A 126 -3.67 -2.50 -6.06
CA ALA A 126 -3.95 -3.92 -5.80
C ALA A 126 -2.66 -4.75 -5.80
N LYS A 127 -1.77 -4.55 -6.79
CA LYS A 127 -0.44 -5.19 -6.87
C LYS A 127 0.37 -4.94 -5.60
N LEU A 128 0.44 -3.68 -5.15
CA LEU A 128 1.17 -3.32 -3.93
C LEU A 128 0.54 -3.94 -2.68
N LEU A 129 -0.79 -3.89 -2.55
CA LEU A 129 -1.49 -4.47 -1.40
C LEU A 129 -1.27 -5.98 -1.32
N CYS A 130 -1.36 -6.71 -2.44
CA CYS A 130 -1.02 -8.14 -2.50
C CYS A 130 0.41 -8.41 -2.03
N CYS A 131 1.37 -7.57 -2.44
CA CYS A 131 2.77 -7.72 -1.99
C CYS A 131 2.91 -7.44 -0.48
N HIS A 132 2.22 -6.43 0.06
CA HIS A 132 2.21 -6.15 1.50
C HIS A 132 1.60 -7.29 2.31
N ILE A 133 0.49 -7.87 1.84
CA ILE A 133 -0.12 -9.05 2.46
C ILE A 133 0.88 -10.21 2.46
N ALA A 134 1.49 -10.51 1.31
CA ALA A 134 2.44 -11.60 1.18
C ALA A 134 3.71 -11.40 2.03
N GLU A 135 4.18 -10.16 2.21
CA GLU A 135 5.40 -9.84 2.98
C GLU A 135 5.32 -10.28 4.44
N VAL A 136 4.10 -10.37 4.98
CA VAL A 136 3.82 -10.88 6.33
C VAL A 136 3.27 -12.31 6.33
N ALA A 137 3.42 -13.02 5.20
CA ALA A 137 2.84 -14.34 4.95
C ALA A 137 1.31 -14.36 5.18
N GLY A 138 0.61 -13.29 4.82
CA GLY A 138 -0.85 -13.24 4.88
C GLY A 138 -1.54 -13.91 3.69
N PRO A 139 -2.81 -14.31 3.85
CA PRO A 139 -3.64 -14.80 2.76
C PRO A 139 -4.13 -13.64 1.88
N ILE A 140 -3.96 -13.75 0.57
CA ILE A 140 -4.29 -12.72 -0.42
C ILE A 140 -5.66 -13.06 -1.03
N PRO A 141 -6.63 -12.13 -1.06
CA PRO A 141 -7.89 -12.38 -1.78
C PRO A 141 -7.62 -12.69 -3.25
N THR A 142 -8.14 -13.80 -3.75
CA THR A 142 -7.91 -14.27 -5.11
C THR A 142 -8.40 -13.25 -6.13
N THR A 143 -9.57 -12.66 -5.90
CA THR A 143 -10.15 -11.62 -6.75
C THR A 143 -9.25 -10.39 -6.86
N LEU A 144 -8.60 -9.98 -5.76
CA LEU A 144 -7.66 -8.86 -5.74
C LEU A 144 -6.39 -9.17 -6.54
N ALA A 145 -5.81 -10.35 -6.34
CA ALA A 145 -4.60 -10.75 -7.05
C ALA A 145 -4.85 -10.90 -8.56
N GLU A 146 -6.00 -11.44 -8.94
CA GLU A 146 -6.45 -11.52 -10.33
C GLU A 146 -6.69 -10.14 -10.95
N PHE A 147 -7.31 -9.22 -10.21
CA PHE A 147 -7.49 -7.84 -10.63
C PHE A 147 -6.15 -7.17 -10.92
N ALA A 148 -5.20 -7.29 -9.98
CA ALA A 148 -3.85 -6.72 -10.09
C ALA A 148 -3.11 -7.16 -11.36
N ILE A 149 -3.37 -8.37 -11.86
CA ILE A 149 -2.73 -8.92 -13.07
C ILE A 149 -3.67 -8.96 -14.29
N SER A 150 -4.72 -8.14 -14.27
CA SER A 150 -5.68 -7.95 -15.38
C SER A 150 -6.42 -9.22 -15.81
N ARG A 151 -6.66 -10.16 -14.89
CA ARG A 151 -7.51 -11.34 -15.12
C ARG A 151 -8.99 -11.07 -14.88
N ASN A 152 -9.31 -10.00 -14.18
CA ASN A 152 -10.67 -9.49 -14.03
C ASN A 152 -10.66 -7.95 -14.03
N SER A 153 -11.84 -7.33 -14.01
CA SER A 153 -12.05 -5.89 -13.96
C SER A 153 -12.74 -5.42 -12.66
N LEU A 154 -12.90 -6.31 -11.68
CA LEU A 154 -13.60 -6.00 -10.43
C LEU A 154 -12.68 -5.19 -9.51
N ASN A 155 -12.80 -3.86 -9.56
CA ASN A 155 -12.11 -3.00 -8.62
C ASN A 155 -12.75 -3.12 -7.22
N ARG A 156 -11.95 -3.54 -6.23
CA ARG A 156 -12.31 -3.53 -4.80
C ARG A 156 -11.48 -2.55 -3.98
N ILE A 157 -10.54 -1.86 -4.62
CA ILE A 157 -9.64 -0.93 -3.95
C ILE A 157 -10.36 0.41 -3.79
N TRP A 158 -10.47 0.83 -2.54
CA TRP A 158 -10.76 2.20 -2.16
C TRP A 158 -9.44 2.97 -2.10
N LEU A 159 -9.43 4.17 -2.69
CA LEU A 159 -8.24 5.03 -2.74
C LEU A 159 -8.58 6.42 -2.23
N GLU A 160 -7.78 6.90 -1.30
CA GLU A 160 -7.79 8.27 -0.82
C GLU A 160 -6.41 8.90 -1.07
N ILE A 161 -6.40 10.19 -1.40
CA ILE A 161 -5.19 10.93 -1.76
C ILE A 161 -5.16 12.21 -0.95
N LYS A 162 -4.10 12.37 -0.15
CA LYS A 162 -3.93 13.50 0.78
C LYS A 162 -2.60 14.18 0.52
N VAL A 163 -2.51 15.43 0.96
CA VAL A 163 -1.21 16.04 1.25
C VAL A 163 -0.69 15.37 2.53
N ASP A 164 0.54 14.86 2.50
CA ASP A 164 1.13 14.19 3.65
C ASP A 164 1.44 15.23 4.75
N PRO A 165 0.77 15.17 5.92
CA PRO A 165 1.00 16.12 7.01
C PRO A 165 2.42 16.02 7.58
N PHE A 166 3.08 14.87 7.43
CA PHE A 166 4.44 14.67 7.90
C PHE A 166 5.48 15.30 6.96
N PHE A 167 5.19 15.48 5.68
CA PHE A 167 6.16 16.04 4.74
C PHE A 167 6.63 17.44 5.16
N SER A 168 5.71 18.32 5.53
CA SER A 168 6.04 19.67 6.01
C SER A 168 6.84 19.65 7.32
N HIS A 169 6.51 18.72 8.22
CA HIS A 169 7.24 18.52 9.48
C HIS A 169 8.65 17.97 9.24
N ALA A 170 8.80 16.98 8.36
CA ALA A 170 10.07 16.36 8.03
C ALA A 170 11.02 17.33 7.33
N SER A 171 10.49 18.12 6.40
CA SER A 171 11.23 19.18 5.71
C SER A 171 11.72 20.25 6.69
N SER A 172 10.82 20.77 7.54
CA SER A 172 11.15 21.86 8.48
C SER A 172 12.11 21.45 9.61
N ASN A 173 11.92 20.26 10.20
CA ASN A 173 12.67 19.86 11.39
C ASN A 173 13.93 19.05 11.11
N PHE A 174 14.03 18.43 9.94
CA PHE A 174 15.13 17.52 9.62
C PHE A 174 15.86 17.88 8.32
N GLY A 175 15.45 18.94 7.62
CA GLY A 175 15.99 19.32 6.32
C GLY A 175 15.80 18.22 5.27
N VAL A 176 14.84 17.32 5.48
CA VAL A 176 14.57 16.21 4.56
C VAL A 176 13.58 16.73 3.51
N GLU A 177 14.14 17.22 2.41
CA GLU A 177 13.35 17.57 1.23
C GLU A 177 12.92 16.32 0.43
N GLN A 178 13.58 15.17 0.67
CA GLN A 178 13.40 13.94 -0.09
C GLN A 178 12.92 12.79 0.80
N TYR A 179 11.61 12.72 1.00
CA TYR A 179 10.95 11.77 1.88
C TYR A 179 10.01 10.81 1.12
N ALA A 180 10.16 9.52 1.40
CA ALA A 180 9.20 8.50 0.96
C ALA A 180 8.94 7.50 2.09
N ALA A 181 7.72 6.97 2.14
CA ALA A 181 7.34 5.98 3.14
C ALA A 181 6.30 5.00 2.63
N HIS A 182 6.13 3.90 3.36
CA HIS A 182 5.03 2.97 3.14
C HIS A 182 4.44 2.50 4.47
N GLY A 183 3.15 2.20 4.52
CA GLY A 183 2.48 1.70 5.73
C GLY A 183 2.73 0.22 6.01
N GLY A 184 3.25 -0.55 5.05
CA GLY A 184 3.28 -2.00 5.20
C GLY A 184 1.87 -2.60 5.07
N LEU A 185 1.62 -3.78 5.62
CA LEU A 185 0.24 -4.26 5.79
C LEU A 185 -0.32 -3.71 7.10
N ILE A 186 -1.42 -2.97 6.98
CA ILE A 186 -2.27 -2.59 8.10
C ILE A 186 -3.52 -3.47 8.01
N VAL A 187 -3.89 -4.10 9.12
CA VAL A 187 -5.08 -4.94 9.21
C VAL A 187 -6.04 -4.28 10.18
N ASN A 188 -7.21 -3.88 9.69
CA ASN A 188 -8.28 -3.37 10.53
C ASN A 188 -9.16 -4.52 11.00
N GLY A 189 -9.67 -4.42 12.22
CA GLY A 189 -10.62 -5.37 12.76
C GLY A 189 -11.58 -4.68 13.73
N ASP A 190 -12.65 -5.39 14.07
CA ASP A 190 -13.62 -4.95 15.06
C ASP A 190 -13.01 -5.02 16.47
N LYS A 191 -13.17 -3.96 17.27
CA LYS A 191 -12.62 -3.90 18.64
C LYS A 191 -13.17 -4.96 19.58
N ASN A 192 -14.43 -5.34 19.39
CA ASN A 192 -15.20 -6.18 20.29
C ASN A 192 -15.09 -7.64 19.87
N THR A 193 -15.34 -7.94 18.60
CA THR A 193 -15.30 -9.31 18.06
C THR A 193 -13.88 -9.74 17.68
N LYS A 194 -12.95 -8.80 17.54
CA LYS A 194 -11.58 -9.01 17.01
C LYS A 194 -11.58 -9.63 15.61
N GLU A 195 -12.70 -9.53 14.89
CA GLU A 195 -12.83 -10.02 13.53
C GLU A 195 -12.12 -9.06 12.58
N LEU A 196 -11.38 -9.62 11.62
CA LEU A 196 -10.70 -8.80 10.61
C LEU A 196 -11.71 -8.27 9.59
N ASN A 197 -11.60 -6.98 9.27
CA ASN A 197 -12.56 -6.28 8.42
C ASN A 197 -11.93 -5.74 7.14
N ALA A 198 -10.65 -5.37 7.15
CA ALA A 198 -10.02 -4.76 5.99
C ALA A 198 -8.52 -5.01 5.95
N TYR A 199 -7.97 -5.01 4.73
CA TYR A 199 -6.54 -4.85 4.49
C TYR A 199 -6.29 -3.46 3.93
N ARG A 200 -5.35 -2.75 4.53
CA ARG A 200 -4.98 -1.38 4.21
C ARG A 200 -3.47 -1.26 4.04
N SER A 201 -3.05 -0.29 3.24
CA SER A 201 -1.68 0.17 3.22
C SER A 201 -1.64 1.65 2.82
N THR A 202 -0.46 2.24 2.94
CA THR A 202 -0.18 3.59 2.51
C THR A 202 1.13 3.65 1.73
N ILE A 203 1.24 4.63 0.83
CA ILE A 203 2.53 5.04 0.25
C ILE A 203 2.62 6.56 0.28
N THR A 204 3.77 7.07 0.72
CA THR A 204 4.13 8.49 0.61
C THR A 204 5.21 8.66 -0.44
N ILE A 205 5.02 9.62 -1.33
CA ILE A 205 6.04 10.10 -2.27
C ILE A 205 6.06 11.63 -2.21
N GLY A 206 7.09 12.18 -1.58
CA GLY A 206 7.21 13.63 -1.39
C GLY A 206 6.03 14.14 -0.55
N PRO A 207 5.29 15.17 -1.01
CA PRO A 207 4.15 15.71 -0.29
C PRO A 207 2.85 14.92 -0.47
N VAL A 208 2.86 13.81 -1.23
CA VAL A 208 1.65 13.07 -1.57
C VAL A 208 1.55 11.78 -0.76
N LEU A 209 0.45 11.61 -0.03
CA LEU A 209 0.07 10.38 0.67
C LEU A 209 -1.08 9.69 -0.06
N TYR A 210 -0.88 8.43 -0.42
CA TYR A 210 -1.93 7.54 -0.92
C TYR A 210 -2.33 6.56 0.17
N VAL A 211 -3.62 6.46 0.46
CA VAL A 211 -4.19 5.50 1.39
C VAL A 211 -5.10 4.57 0.61
N PHE A 212 -4.85 3.27 0.66
CA PHE A 212 -5.60 2.31 -0.14
C PHE A 212 -5.95 1.06 0.66
N HIS A 213 -7.17 0.57 0.46
CA HIS A 213 -7.67 -0.58 1.21
C HIS A 213 -8.74 -1.36 0.46
N ILE A 214 -9.00 -2.57 0.94
CA ILE A 214 -10.19 -3.36 0.62
C ILE A 214 -10.95 -3.67 1.91
N CYS A 215 -12.27 -3.83 1.80
CA CYS A 215 -13.07 -4.45 2.85
C CYS A 215 -13.24 -5.94 2.55
N LEU A 216 -13.12 -6.76 3.60
CA LEU A 216 -13.33 -8.21 3.53
C LEU A 216 -14.83 -8.51 3.58
N GLU A 217 -15.28 -9.36 2.68
CA GLU A 217 -16.67 -9.81 2.62
C GLU A 217 -16.94 -10.90 3.67
N THR A 218 -18.20 -11.12 4.04
CA THR A 218 -18.56 -12.06 5.12
C THR A 218 -17.97 -13.46 4.90
N PHE A 219 -18.06 -13.98 3.67
CA PHE A 219 -17.50 -15.30 3.33
C PHE A 219 -15.97 -15.33 3.36
N GLU A 220 -15.30 -14.22 3.09
CA GLU A 220 -13.84 -14.09 3.20
C GLU A 220 -13.44 -14.15 4.67
N LYS A 221 -14.15 -13.45 5.54
CA LYS A 221 -13.90 -13.49 6.99
C LYS A 221 -14.09 -14.90 7.54
N GLU A 222 -15.13 -15.61 7.11
CA GLU A 222 -15.34 -17.01 7.48
C GLU A 222 -14.21 -17.93 7.00
N GLU A 223 -13.75 -17.79 5.75
CA GLU A 223 -12.63 -18.60 5.24
C GLU A 223 -11.33 -18.28 5.99
N LEU A 224 -11.07 -17.00 6.29
CA LEU A 224 -9.94 -16.56 7.12
C LEU A 224 -9.92 -17.25 8.48
N GLN A 225 -11.07 -17.30 9.16
CA GLN A 225 -11.22 -17.95 10.46
C GLN A 225 -10.98 -19.45 10.41
N LYS A 226 -11.48 -20.11 9.36
CA LYS A 226 -11.44 -21.57 9.23
C LYS A 226 -10.09 -22.08 8.71
N ILE A 227 -9.47 -21.37 7.77
CA ILE A 227 -8.34 -21.87 6.97
C ILE A 227 -7.00 -21.21 7.35
N TYR A 228 -7.02 -19.99 7.89
CA TYR A 228 -5.79 -19.22 8.18
C TYR A 228 -5.66 -18.80 9.67
N PRO A 229 -5.79 -19.74 10.63
CA PRO A 229 -5.76 -19.42 12.07
C PRO A 229 -4.41 -18.84 12.53
N ASP A 230 -3.30 -19.24 11.92
CA ASP A 230 -1.97 -18.74 12.25
C ASP A 230 -1.83 -17.25 11.93
N PHE A 231 -2.34 -16.84 10.77
CA PHE A 231 -2.36 -15.43 10.37
C PHE A 231 -3.24 -14.60 11.31
N LEU A 232 -4.39 -15.13 11.73
CA LEU A 232 -5.25 -14.46 12.72
C LEU A 232 -4.57 -14.33 14.08
N THR A 233 -3.85 -15.36 14.51
CA THR A 233 -3.09 -15.33 15.77
C THR A 233 -2.01 -14.25 15.71
N LEU A 234 -1.29 -14.16 14.59
CA LEU A 234 -0.31 -13.09 14.35
C LEU A 234 -0.96 -11.69 14.41
N CYS A 235 -2.11 -11.50 13.76
CA CYS A 235 -2.81 -10.23 13.76
C CYS A 235 -3.26 -9.84 15.17
N LYS A 236 -3.84 -10.78 15.93
CA LYS A 236 -4.25 -10.55 17.33
C LYS A 236 -3.07 -10.17 18.22
N ALA A 237 -1.93 -10.85 18.09
CA ALA A 237 -0.75 -10.53 18.88
C ALA A 237 -0.24 -9.10 18.59
N LYS A 238 -0.22 -8.70 17.32
CA LYS A 238 0.13 -7.32 16.93
C LYS A 238 -0.87 -6.28 17.44
N PHE A 239 -2.15 -6.60 17.44
CA PHE A 239 -3.19 -5.71 17.96
C PHE A 239 -3.02 -5.45 19.46
N GLU A 240 -2.75 -6.49 20.25
CA GLU A 240 -2.51 -6.34 21.69
C GLU A 240 -1.22 -5.53 21.96
N GLN A 241 -0.17 -5.73 21.16
CA GLN A 241 1.06 -4.93 21.23
C GLN A 241 0.83 -3.45 20.86
N ALA A 242 -0.05 -3.18 19.89
CA ALA A 242 -0.39 -1.81 19.50
C ALA A 242 -1.18 -1.09 20.60
N LYS A 243 -2.12 -1.78 21.27
CA LYS A 243 -2.87 -1.25 22.41
C LYS A 243 -1.97 -0.83 23.57
N SER A 244 -0.96 -1.63 23.90
CA SER A 244 -0.04 -1.31 25.00
C SER A 244 0.81 -0.06 24.72
N ASN A 245 0.98 0.30 23.45
CA ASN A 245 1.87 1.37 23.03
C ASN A 245 1.19 2.73 22.83
N GLN A 246 -0.14 2.84 23.01
CA GLN A 246 -0.95 4.05 22.77
C GLN A 246 -0.50 4.84 21.53
N ALA A 247 -1.00 4.45 20.36
CA ALA A 247 -0.73 5.19 19.12
C ALA A 247 -1.19 6.64 19.28
N SER A 248 -0.30 7.60 19.01
CA SER A 248 -0.66 9.01 19.01
C SER A 248 -1.51 9.35 17.78
N ASP A 249 -2.28 10.44 17.86
CA ASP A 249 -3.01 11.00 16.70
C ASP A 249 -2.10 11.20 15.49
N TRP A 250 -0.83 11.47 15.77
CA TRP A 250 0.21 11.65 14.77
C TRP A 250 0.62 10.34 14.10
N ASP A 251 0.76 9.25 14.85
CA ASP A 251 1.03 7.91 14.29
C ASP A 251 -0.14 7.43 13.41
N LEU A 252 -1.37 7.74 13.84
CA LEU A 252 -2.59 7.46 13.08
C LEU A 252 -2.64 8.25 11.78
N ALA A 253 -2.33 9.55 11.82
CA ALA A 253 -2.32 10.40 10.63
C ALA A 253 -1.32 9.91 9.57
N GLN A 254 -0.16 9.38 9.98
CA GLN A 254 0.85 8.84 9.05
C GLN A 254 0.39 7.59 8.31
N VAL A 255 -0.53 6.81 8.89
CA VAL A 255 -1.16 5.66 8.24
C VAL A 255 -2.51 6.03 7.61
N GLY A 256 -2.80 7.33 7.51
CA GLY A 256 -4.00 7.86 6.88
C GLY A 256 -5.28 7.59 7.67
N LEU A 257 -5.17 7.39 8.98
CA LEU A 257 -6.30 7.27 9.91
C LEU A 257 -6.45 8.58 10.68
N ASN A 258 -7.68 9.09 10.81
CA ASN A 258 -7.98 10.11 11.79
C ASN A 258 -8.35 9.45 13.14
N THR A 259 -8.36 10.20 14.24
CA THR A 259 -8.88 9.69 15.52
C THR A 259 -10.28 9.12 15.38
N ASN A 260 -11.14 9.72 14.54
CA ASN A 260 -12.48 9.18 14.24
C ASN A 260 -12.46 7.86 13.42
N ASP A 261 -11.45 7.63 12.58
CA ASP A 261 -11.28 6.37 11.81
C ASP A 261 -10.54 5.30 12.63
N ALA A 262 -9.76 5.74 13.62
CA ALA A 262 -9.16 4.91 14.67
C ALA A 262 -10.14 4.66 15.83
N MET A 263 -11.18 5.49 15.98
CA MET A 263 -12.32 5.39 16.90
C MET A 263 -13.34 4.35 16.42
N PHE A 264 -12.86 3.19 16.01
CA PHE A 264 -13.53 1.96 16.41
C PHE A 264 -13.12 1.61 17.85
N LEU A 265 -13.11 2.60 18.74
CA LEU A 265 -12.75 2.57 20.16
C LEU A 265 -13.63 3.58 20.93
N GLU A 266 -14.95 3.34 20.93
CA GLU A 266 -16.01 3.76 21.90
C GLU A 266 -17.33 3.72 21.10
N ASP A 267 -18.42 3.02 21.42
CA ASP A 267 -18.87 2.21 22.58
C ASP A 267 -19.03 0.74 22.20
#